data_AF-A0A442I642-F1
#
_entry.id   AF-A0A442I642-F1
#
_cell.length_a   1.000
_cell.length_b   1.000
_cell.length_c   1.000
_cell.angle_alpha   90.00
_cell.angle_beta   90.00
_cell.angle_gamma   90.00
#
_symmetry.space_group_name_H-M   'P 1'
#
loop_
_entity.id
_entity.type
_entity.pdbx_description
1 polymer ?
#
loop_
_entity_poly.entity_id
_entity_poly.type
_entity_poly.pdbx_seq_one_letter_code
_entity_poly.pdbx_strand_id
1 'polypeptide(L)'
;MSTIEIGTNADDTPVTLPLRLANRHGLVTGATGTGKTVTLQRLAEQFSAAGVPIFAADVKGDLSGVASNGRPVAFWDLFGARGLPIRTSVQDMGAGLLSRMLGLNPAQEGAMQIVFRKAEDEQCYMLTLDDLRWSLNDMLEEREDVCKRYGNVTAASIAAIQRNILALEAQGGSHLFGEPPFDILDLMAVDGEGRGTINLLRADKLLEAPKLYATFLQWLLTELFRKLPEAGDLPKPKLVYFFDEAHLLFANTPKHLVEKIERLVRLVRSKGVGVFFVSQSPTDIPSVVLEQLGTRILHAMRAHTADSLRKIRAAADTIRPRKGFKTRDELPVLSIGEALVSVIGEDNVPSQVDKVKVTLPAGQIGPISDEERRVLIESTPLRKKYHAGLPEHVAGNVFNRRMMVARGIDPGPEGEVAAPEPNLYLKHVPTIDISQESGKTVKRRLVEIAAWSAVSYAGLLIAHLI
;
A
#
# COMPACT_ATOMS: atom_id res chain seq x y z
N MET A 1 -24.04 -15.67 -10.01
CA MET A 1 -24.13 -14.25 -10.41
C MET A 1 -23.17 -14.01 -11.57
N SER A 2 -23.64 -13.56 -12.73
CA SER A 2 -22.83 -13.35 -13.95
C SER A 2 -22.53 -11.87 -14.26
N THR A 3 -23.26 -10.96 -13.64
CA THR A 3 -23.12 -9.51 -13.81
C THR A 3 -23.19 -8.80 -12.45
N ILE A 4 -22.67 -7.57 -12.38
CA ILE A 4 -22.77 -6.65 -11.26
C ILE A 4 -23.68 -5.50 -11.68
N GLU A 5 -24.77 -5.28 -10.96
CA GLU A 5 -25.71 -4.18 -11.22
C GLU A 5 -25.17 -2.87 -10.65
N ILE A 6 -25.07 -1.82 -11.48
CA ILE A 6 -24.65 -0.49 -11.01
C ILE A 6 -25.87 0.32 -10.57
N GLY A 7 -26.96 0.21 -11.32
CA GLY A 7 -28.18 0.99 -11.12
C GLY A 7 -29.19 0.75 -12.24
N THR A 8 -30.22 1.58 -12.29
CA THR A 8 -31.21 1.59 -13.37
C THR A 8 -31.10 2.87 -14.20
N ASN A 9 -31.35 2.76 -15.50
CA ASN A 9 -31.43 3.93 -16.38
C ASN A 9 -32.84 4.57 -16.35
N ALA A 10 -33.07 5.56 -17.22
CA ALA A 10 -34.35 6.27 -17.30
C ALA A 10 -35.54 5.40 -17.69
N ASP A 11 -35.31 4.25 -18.33
CA ASP A 11 -36.33 3.28 -18.74
C ASP A 11 -36.48 2.14 -17.69
N ASP A 12 -35.98 2.35 -16.46
CA ASP A 12 -35.91 1.36 -15.38
C ASP A 12 -35.17 0.06 -15.76
N THR A 13 -34.32 0.12 -16.79
CA THR A 13 -33.52 -1.03 -17.24
C THR A 13 -32.22 -1.10 -16.41
N PRO A 14 -31.86 -2.28 -15.86
CA PRO A 14 -30.62 -2.44 -15.14
C PRO A 14 -29.38 -2.19 -16.02
N VAL A 15 -28.49 -1.32 -15.56
CA VAL A 15 -27.16 -1.14 -16.15
C VAL A 15 -26.18 -2.01 -15.37
N THR A 16 -25.61 -3.01 -16.05
CA THR A 16 -24.79 -4.04 -15.41
C THR A 16 -23.41 -4.17 -16.03
N LEU A 17 -22.39 -4.39 -15.20
CA LEU A 17 -21.03 -4.77 -15.58
C LEU A 17 -20.92 -6.30 -15.67
N PRO A 18 -20.54 -6.90 -16.81
CA PRO A 18 -20.25 -8.33 -16.88
C PRO A 18 -19.13 -8.73 -15.91
N LEU A 19 -19.39 -9.70 -15.04
CA LEU A 19 -18.48 -10.05 -13.94
C LEU A 19 -17.10 -10.47 -14.46
N ARG A 20 -17.07 -11.27 -15.54
CA ARG A 20 -15.84 -11.71 -16.22
C ARG A 20 -14.98 -10.56 -16.77
N LEU A 21 -15.60 -9.40 -17.04
CA LEU A 21 -14.93 -8.21 -17.56
C LEU A 21 -14.57 -7.21 -16.45
N ALA A 22 -14.88 -7.48 -15.19
CA ALA A 22 -14.53 -6.59 -14.08
C ALA A 22 -13.01 -6.43 -13.88
N ASN A 23 -12.19 -7.33 -14.44
CA ASN A 23 -10.73 -7.16 -14.50
C ASN A 23 -10.23 -6.20 -15.60
N ARG A 24 -11.13 -5.64 -16.42
CA ARG A 24 -10.82 -4.58 -17.40
C ARG A 24 -10.77 -3.18 -16.78
N HIS A 25 -10.65 -3.14 -15.45
CA HIS A 25 -10.50 -1.95 -14.64
C HIS A 25 -11.66 -0.95 -14.76
N GLY A 26 -11.67 0.03 -13.88
CA GLY A 26 -12.69 1.07 -13.90
C GLY A 26 -12.26 2.39 -13.30
N LEU A 27 -13.08 3.39 -13.56
CA LEU A 27 -12.95 4.74 -13.04
C LEU A 27 -14.27 5.15 -12.38
N VAL A 28 -14.21 5.61 -11.13
CA VAL A 28 -15.34 6.23 -10.43
C VAL A 28 -14.95 7.65 -10.06
N THR A 29 -15.61 8.66 -10.61
CA THR A 29 -15.27 10.07 -10.33
C THR A 29 -16.47 10.91 -10.00
N GLY A 30 -16.25 12.07 -9.38
CA GLY A 30 -17.27 13.05 -9.06
C GLY A 30 -16.89 13.88 -7.85
N ALA A 31 -17.59 14.98 -7.61
CA ALA A 31 -17.32 15.85 -6.45
C ALA A 31 -17.57 15.14 -5.11
N THR A 32 -17.14 15.73 -4.01
CA THR A 32 -17.46 15.22 -2.65
C THR A 32 -18.97 15.22 -2.43
N GLY A 33 -19.50 14.16 -1.81
CA GLY A 33 -20.93 14.04 -1.50
C GLY A 33 -21.85 13.69 -2.67
N THR A 34 -21.34 13.35 -3.85
CA THR A 34 -22.19 13.09 -5.04
C THR A 34 -22.61 11.63 -5.21
N GLY A 35 -22.11 10.73 -4.35
CA GLY A 35 -22.50 9.31 -4.34
C GLY A 35 -21.36 8.32 -4.60
N LYS A 36 -20.10 8.76 -4.75
CA LYS A 36 -18.95 7.85 -4.98
C LYS A 36 -18.87 6.71 -3.96
N THR A 37 -18.92 7.03 -2.66
CA THR A 37 -18.87 6.05 -1.57
C THR A 37 -20.01 5.04 -1.65
N VAL A 38 -21.24 5.50 -1.95
CA VAL A 38 -22.42 4.65 -2.12
C VAL A 38 -22.21 3.66 -3.28
N THR A 39 -21.68 4.13 -4.41
CA THR A 39 -21.30 3.28 -5.54
C THR A 39 -20.24 2.25 -5.16
N LEU A 40 -19.17 2.66 -4.49
CA LEU A 40 -18.11 1.76 -4.01
C LEU A 40 -18.65 0.67 -3.08
N GLN A 41 -19.48 1.06 -2.11
CA GLN A 41 -20.14 0.12 -1.21
C GLN A 41 -20.96 -0.86 -2.04
N ARG A 42 -21.89 -0.40 -2.88
CA ARG A 42 -22.74 -1.26 -3.72
C ARG A 42 -21.95 -2.22 -4.61
N LEU A 43 -20.84 -1.77 -5.18
CA LEU A 43 -19.96 -2.62 -5.98
C LEU A 43 -19.24 -3.67 -5.11
N ALA A 44 -18.63 -3.27 -3.99
CA ALA A 44 -17.96 -4.19 -3.06
C ALA A 44 -18.92 -5.29 -2.58
N GLU A 45 -20.11 -4.86 -2.22
CA GLU A 45 -21.21 -5.69 -1.78
C GLU A 45 -21.59 -6.80 -2.77
N GLN A 46 -21.68 -6.46 -4.06
CA GLN A 46 -22.04 -7.41 -5.11
C GLN A 46 -20.87 -8.28 -5.55
N PHE A 47 -19.65 -7.72 -5.61
CA PHE A 47 -18.45 -8.53 -5.83
C PHE A 47 -18.30 -9.59 -4.73
N SER A 48 -18.48 -9.20 -3.47
CA SER A 48 -18.46 -10.10 -2.32
C SER A 48 -19.51 -11.20 -2.47
N ALA A 49 -20.76 -10.84 -2.78
CA ALA A 49 -21.83 -11.81 -3.03
C ALA A 49 -21.54 -12.76 -4.21
N ALA A 50 -20.81 -12.30 -5.24
CA ALA A 50 -20.35 -13.13 -6.35
C ALA A 50 -19.13 -14.02 -6.01
N GLY A 51 -18.67 -13.98 -4.76
CA GLY A 51 -17.47 -14.68 -4.31
C GLY A 51 -16.18 -14.09 -4.86
N VAL A 52 -16.16 -12.79 -5.14
CA VAL A 52 -14.97 -12.02 -5.55
C VAL A 52 -14.53 -11.21 -4.34
N PRO A 53 -13.37 -11.53 -3.73
CA PRO A 53 -12.78 -10.72 -2.69
C PRO A 53 -12.45 -9.30 -3.18
N ILE A 54 -12.49 -8.34 -2.26
CA ILE A 54 -12.23 -6.94 -2.54
C ILE A 54 -11.11 -6.45 -1.64
N PHE A 55 -10.26 -5.58 -2.14
CA PHE A 55 -9.41 -4.73 -1.32
C PHE A 55 -9.77 -3.27 -1.59
N ALA A 56 -10.00 -2.48 -0.55
CA ALA A 56 -10.18 -1.05 -0.66
C ALA A 56 -9.28 -0.31 0.33
N ALA A 57 -8.56 0.69 -0.15
CA ALA A 57 -7.90 1.67 0.71
C ALA A 57 -8.95 2.70 1.15
N ASP A 58 -9.53 2.51 2.34
CA ASP A 58 -10.57 3.35 2.92
C ASP A 58 -9.94 4.55 3.63
N VAL A 59 -9.78 5.62 2.86
CA VAL A 59 -9.17 6.87 3.29
C VAL A 59 -10.08 7.67 4.24
N LYS A 60 -11.39 7.67 3.97
CA LYS A 60 -12.37 8.44 4.75
C LYS A 60 -12.98 7.65 5.91
N GLY A 61 -12.89 6.32 5.88
CA GLY A 61 -13.53 5.43 6.85
C GLY A 61 -14.99 5.08 6.52
N ASP A 62 -15.53 5.67 5.46
CA ASP A 62 -16.94 5.60 5.11
C ASP A 62 -17.33 4.27 4.44
N LEU A 63 -16.36 3.46 3.99
CA LEU A 63 -16.65 2.16 3.39
C LEU A 63 -16.97 1.09 4.44
N SER A 64 -16.60 1.32 5.71
CA SER A 64 -16.78 0.32 6.77
C SER A 64 -18.23 -0.08 7.05
N GLY A 65 -19.21 0.75 6.67
CA GLY A 65 -20.64 0.44 6.75
C GLY A 65 -21.07 -0.86 6.03
N VAL A 66 -20.30 -1.34 5.04
CA VAL A 66 -20.56 -2.64 4.38
C VAL A 66 -20.54 -3.84 5.32
N ALA A 67 -19.91 -3.70 6.49
CA ALA A 67 -19.85 -4.75 7.51
C ALA A 67 -21.18 -4.99 8.22
N SER A 68 -22.05 -3.98 8.29
CA SER A 68 -23.34 -4.05 9.01
C SER A 68 -24.33 -5.07 8.43
N ASN A 69 -24.14 -5.53 7.19
CA ASN A 69 -25.04 -6.48 6.52
C ASN A 69 -24.51 -7.93 6.54
N GLY A 70 -23.72 -8.30 7.57
CA GLY A 70 -23.24 -9.68 7.76
C GLY A 70 -22.30 -10.19 6.66
N ARG A 71 -21.71 -9.31 5.84
CA ARG A 71 -20.69 -9.67 4.85
C ARG A 71 -19.35 -9.95 5.54
N PRO A 72 -18.52 -10.83 4.97
CA PRO A 72 -17.17 -11.05 5.49
C PRO A 72 -16.32 -9.79 5.25
N VAL A 73 -15.86 -9.15 6.33
CA VAL A 73 -15.02 -7.96 6.28
C VAL A 73 -13.76 -8.18 7.10
N ALA A 74 -12.61 -7.78 6.56
CA ALA A 74 -11.33 -7.75 7.27
C ALA A 74 -10.81 -6.31 7.31
N PHE A 75 -10.52 -5.80 8.50
CA PHE A 75 -9.95 -4.47 8.67
C PHE A 75 -8.44 -4.54 8.80
N TRP A 76 -7.73 -3.77 7.98
CA TRP A 76 -6.28 -3.70 7.94
C TRP A 76 -5.80 -2.30 8.32
N ASP A 77 -4.63 -2.20 8.95
CA ASP A 77 -4.04 -0.93 9.37
C ASP A 77 -2.51 -1.06 9.37
N LEU A 78 -1.82 -0.18 8.64
CA LEU A 78 -0.35 -0.17 8.61
C LEU A 78 0.28 0.17 9.97
N PHE A 79 -0.40 0.98 10.78
CA PHE A 79 0.06 1.36 12.11
C PHE A 79 -0.45 0.40 13.19
N GLY A 80 -1.33 -0.55 12.84
CA GLY A 80 -1.88 -1.56 13.75
C GLY A 80 -2.75 -0.99 14.88
N ALA A 81 -3.28 0.22 14.75
CA ALA A 81 -4.03 0.90 15.80
C ALA A 81 -5.52 0.51 15.80
N ARG A 82 -6.13 0.42 14.60
CA ARG A 82 -7.58 0.16 14.43
C ARG A 82 -7.86 -0.87 13.32
N GLY A 83 -6.94 -1.81 13.14
CA GLY A 83 -7.00 -2.90 12.16
C GLY A 83 -5.90 -3.94 12.40
N LEU A 84 -5.97 -5.04 11.66
CA LEU A 84 -4.91 -6.05 11.60
C LEU A 84 -3.64 -5.42 11.00
N PRO A 85 -2.47 -5.59 11.63
CA PRO A 85 -1.24 -5.01 11.14
C PRO A 85 -0.83 -5.64 9.81
N ILE A 86 -0.39 -4.81 8.86
CA ILE A 86 0.30 -5.27 7.65
C ILE A 86 1.80 -5.03 7.83
N ARG A 87 2.58 -6.11 7.83
CA ARG A 87 4.03 -6.07 7.98
C ARG A 87 4.72 -6.88 6.89
N THR A 88 6.00 -6.63 6.68
CA THR A 88 6.90 -7.42 5.83
C THR A 88 8.31 -7.30 6.41
N SER A 89 9.29 -8.03 5.88
CA SER A 89 10.69 -7.75 6.18
C SER A 89 11.32 -6.85 5.10
N VAL A 90 12.41 -6.15 5.46
CA VAL A 90 13.28 -5.46 4.49
C VAL A 90 13.80 -6.47 3.47
N GLN A 91 14.18 -7.65 3.93
CA GLN A 91 14.67 -8.75 3.09
C GLN A 91 13.64 -9.17 2.04
N ASP A 92 12.39 -9.40 2.44
CA ASP A 92 11.29 -9.83 1.55
C ASP A 92 10.92 -8.74 0.54
N MET A 93 11.02 -7.47 0.94
CA MET A 93 10.76 -6.34 0.04
C MET A 93 11.81 -6.25 -1.06
N GLY A 94 13.07 -6.52 -0.73
CA GLY A 94 14.17 -6.58 -1.68
C GLY A 94 14.67 -5.21 -2.15
N ALA A 95 15.91 -5.20 -2.65
CA ALA A 95 16.61 -3.98 -3.07
C ALA A 95 15.82 -3.15 -4.09
N GLY A 96 15.23 -3.79 -5.11
CA GLY A 96 14.56 -3.07 -6.18
C GLY A 96 13.31 -2.31 -5.73
N LEU A 97 12.48 -2.91 -4.88
CA LEU A 97 11.24 -2.29 -4.41
C LEU A 97 11.53 -1.23 -3.34
N LEU A 98 12.48 -1.48 -2.44
CA LEU A 98 12.99 -0.48 -1.50
C LEU A 98 13.61 0.72 -2.22
N SER A 99 14.38 0.49 -3.28
CA SER A 99 14.95 1.59 -4.09
C SER A 99 13.86 2.47 -4.69
N ARG A 100 12.78 1.85 -5.17
CA ARG A 100 11.60 2.59 -5.67
C ARG A 100 10.91 3.35 -4.55
N MET A 101 10.69 2.72 -3.39
CA MET A 101 10.09 3.36 -2.22
C MET A 101 10.85 4.61 -1.80
N LEU A 102 12.17 4.50 -1.70
CA LEU A 102 13.03 5.57 -1.23
C LEU A 102 13.24 6.66 -2.30
N GLY A 103 12.92 6.38 -3.56
CA GLY A 103 13.11 7.30 -4.69
C GLY A 103 14.57 7.39 -5.09
N LEU A 104 15.28 6.26 -5.07
CA LEU A 104 16.71 6.19 -5.33
C LEU A 104 17.04 6.37 -6.82
N ASN A 105 18.16 7.04 -7.09
CA ASN A 105 18.72 7.12 -8.44
C ASN A 105 19.49 5.82 -8.81
N PRO A 106 19.88 5.61 -10.08
CA PRO A 106 20.54 4.37 -10.50
C PRO A 106 21.81 4.00 -9.70
N ALA A 107 22.60 4.99 -9.28
CA ALA A 107 23.81 4.72 -8.48
C ALA A 107 23.47 4.28 -7.05
N GLN A 108 22.42 4.84 -6.45
CA GLN A 108 21.91 4.46 -5.14
C GLN A 108 21.18 3.11 -5.19
N GLU A 109 20.44 2.83 -6.28
CA GLU A 109 19.84 1.51 -6.53
C GLU A 109 20.93 0.44 -6.65
N GLY A 110 22.04 0.72 -7.35
CA GLY A 110 23.20 -0.18 -7.40
C GLY A 110 23.80 -0.46 -6.01
N ALA A 111 23.99 0.57 -5.18
CA ALA A 111 24.44 0.39 -3.81
C ALA A 111 23.43 -0.42 -2.96
N MET A 112 22.14 -0.23 -3.18
CA MET A 112 21.08 -1.02 -2.53
C MET A 112 21.12 -2.49 -2.98
N GLN A 113 21.41 -2.78 -4.25
CA GLN A 113 21.59 -4.16 -4.72
C GLN A 113 22.79 -4.83 -4.03
N ILE A 114 23.89 -4.08 -3.85
CA ILE A 114 25.11 -4.59 -3.21
C ILE A 114 24.88 -4.89 -1.72
N VAL A 115 24.21 -4.01 -0.96
CA VAL A 115 23.95 -4.27 0.47
C VAL A 115 23.08 -5.52 0.65
N PHE A 116 22.07 -5.72 -0.20
CA PHE A 116 21.28 -6.94 -0.20
C PHE A 116 22.13 -8.16 -0.56
N ARG A 117 22.96 -8.08 -1.60
CA ARG A 117 23.81 -9.20 -2.00
C ARG A 117 24.81 -9.60 -0.91
N LYS A 118 25.44 -8.63 -0.24
CA LYS A 118 26.34 -8.86 0.91
C LYS A 118 25.59 -9.58 2.04
N ALA A 119 24.42 -9.06 2.43
CA ALA A 119 23.55 -9.67 3.44
C ALA A 119 23.17 -11.12 3.09
N GLU A 120 22.95 -11.44 1.82
CA GLU A 120 22.67 -12.81 1.38
C GLU A 120 23.88 -13.75 1.48
N ASP A 121 25.06 -13.29 1.06
CA ASP A 121 26.30 -14.08 1.08
C ASP A 121 26.78 -14.33 2.52
N GLU A 122 26.54 -13.39 3.42
CA GLU A 122 26.91 -13.46 4.85
C GLU A 122 25.81 -14.04 5.74
N GLN A 123 24.63 -14.30 5.18
CA GLN A 123 23.45 -14.79 5.91
C GLN A 123 22.96 -13.84 7.01
N CYS A 124 23.27 -12.54 6.88
CA CYS A 124 22.85 -11.46 7.77
C CYS A 124 21.60 -10.78 7.22
N TYR A 125 20.43 -11.41 7.41
CA TYR A 125 19.17 -10.92 6.86
C TYR A 125 18.62 -9.69 7.58
N MET A 126 17.92 -8.83 6.84
CA MET A 126 17.37 -7.58 7.37
C MET A 126 15.86 -7.70 7.59
N LEU A 127 15.40 -7.62 8.85
CA LEU A 127 13.98 -7.56 9.18
C LEU A 127 13.46 -6.12 9.07
N THR A 128 14.19 -5.19 9.66
CA THR A 128 13.77 -3.80 9.92
C THR A 128 14.62 -2.78 9.13
N LEU A 129 14.17 -1.52 9.15
CA LEU A 129 14.97 -0.41 8.61
C LEU A 129 16.26 -0.19 9.41
N ASP A 130 16.29 -0.54 10.70
CA ASP A 130 17.48 -0.45 11.53
C ASP A 130 18.55 -1.43 11.06
N ASP A 131 18.15 -2.67 10.74
CA ASP A 131 19.04 -3.67 10.15
C ASP A 131 19.63 -3.17 8.83
N LEU A 132 18.81 -2.54 7.98
CA LEU A 132 19.28 -1.95 6.72
C LEU A 132 20.29 -0.82 6.95
N ARG A 133 20.03 0.06 7.92
CA ARG A 133 20.98 1.14 8.26
C ARG A 133 22.30 0.57 8.77
N TRP A 134 22.25 -0.49 9.57
CA TRP A 134 23.42 -1.19 10.05
C TRP A 134 24.22 -1.82 8.90
N SER A 135 23.58 -2.59 8.01
CA SER A 135 24.25 -3.18 6.85
C SER A 135 24.85 -2.13 5.90
N LEU A 136 24.22 -0.96 5.78
CA LEU A 136 24.76 0.16 5.01
C LEU A 136 25.99 0.80 5.67
N ASN A 137 26.04 0.89 7.00
CA ASN A 137 27.21 1.38 7.74
C ASN A 137 28.36 0.39 7.67
N ASP A 138 28.08 -0.89 7.88
CA ASP A 138 29.04 -1.98 7.76
C ASP A 138 29.68 -2.02 6.37
N MET A 139 28.87 -1.86 5.31
CA MET A 139 29.36 -1.71 3.93
C MET A 139 30.27 -0.48 3.72
N LEU A 140 30.08 0.60 4.50
CA LEU A 140 30.91 1.80 4.45
C LEU A 140 32.25 1.60 5.18
N GLU A 141 32.25 0.89 6.31
CA GLU A 141 33.45 0.54 7.08
C GLU A 141 34.35 -0.40 6.28
N GLU A 142 33.77 -1.41 5.62
CA GLU A 142 34.49 -2.41 4.81
C GLU A 142 34.56 -2.04 3.31
N ARG A 143 34.41 -0.76 2.98
CA ARG A 143 34.17 -0.29 1.60
C ARG A 143 35.19 -0.81 0.58
N GLU A 144 36.48 -0.90 0.94
CA GLU A 144 37.50 -1.37 0.01
C GLU A 144 37.25 -2.82 -0.44
N ASP A 145 36.90 -3.70 0.49
CA ASP A 145 36.67 -5.11 0.20
C ASP A 145 35.30 -5.33 -0.45
N VAL A 146 34.29 -4.57 -0.05
CA VAL A 146 33.00 -4.51 -0.77
C VAL A 146 33.23 -4.11 -2.23
N CYS A 147 34.02 -3.06 -2.49
CA CYS A 147 34.31 -2.61 -3.85
C CYS A 147 35.00 -3.68 -4.70
N LYS A 148 35.92 -4.44 -4.09
CA LYS A 148 36.62 -5.55 -4.76
C LYS A 148 35.68 -6.72 -5.10
N ARG A 149 34.75 -7.06 -4.19
CA ARG A 149 33.88 -8.25 -4.32
C ARG A 149 32.62 -7.99 -5.13
N TYR A 150 31.95 -6.86 -4.92
CA TYR A 150 30.59 -6.60 -5.41
C TYR A 150 30.51 -5.45 -6.42
N GLY A 151 31.56 -4.64 -6.52
CA GLY A 151 31.60 -3.46 -7.37
C GLY A 151 31.50 -2.16 -6.59
N ASN A 152 31.70 -1.05 -7.30
CA ASN A 152 31.96 0.25 -6.67
C ASN A 152 30.73 0.78 -5.91
N VAL A 153 30.94 1.13 -4.64
CA VAL A 153 30.00 1.87 -3.81
C VAL A 153 30.66 3.15 -3.29
N THR A 154 29.90 4.25 -3.27
CA THR A 154 30.39 5.53 -2.76
C THR A 154 29.75 5.88 -1.41
N ALA A 155 30.52 6.53 -0.53
CA ALA A 155 30.00 7.04 0.74
C ALA A 155 28.83 8.03 0.53
N ALA A 156 28.88 8.81 -0.55
CA ALA A 156 27.80 9.73 -0.92
C ALA A 156 26.47 9.00 -1.24
N SER A 157 26.53 7.87 -1.96
CA SER A 157 25.36 7.03 -2.22
C SER A 157 24.77 6.48 -0.92
N ILE A 158 25.61 5.91 -0.05
CA ILE A 158 25.19 5.34 1.24
C ILE A 158 24.51 6.41 2.10
N ALA A 159 25.16 7.56 2.27
CA ALA A 159 24.61 8.67 3.07
C ALA A 159 23.28 9.20 2.51
N ALA A 160 23.11 9.21 1.19
CA ALA A 160 21.84 9.59 0.56
C ALA A 160 20.72 8.56 0.82
N ILE A 161 21.04 7.26 0.78
CA ILE A 161 20.09 6.19 1.12
C ILE A 161 19.65 6.33 2.58
N GLN A 162 20.59 6.51 3.51
CA GLN A 162 20.29 6.68 4.93
C GLN A 162 19.37 7.88 5.21
N ARG A 163 19.60 9.03 4.55
CA ARG A 163 18.69 10.18 4.66
C ARG A 163 17.27 9.88 4.18
N ASN A 164 17.13 9.10 3.10
CA ASN A 164 15.82 8.68 2.60
C ASN A 164 15.13 7.68 3.55
N ILE A 165 15.89 6.80 4.20
CA ILE A 165 15.37 5.91 5.25
C ILE A 165 14.84 6.74 6.42
N LEU A 166 15.63 7.70 6.93
CA LEU A 166 15.19 8.59 8.01
C LEU A 166 13.90 9.36 7.66
N ALA A 167 13.78 9.84 6.42
CA ALA A 167 12.57 10.52 5.96
C ALA A 167 11.34 9.60 5.92
N LEU A 168 11.53 8.32 5.61
CA LEU A 168 10.47 7.31 5.64
C LEU A 168 10.07 6.94 7.08
N GLU A 169 11.06 6.80 7.97
CA GLU A 169 10.84 6.54 9.41
C GLU A 169 10.07 7.68 10.07
N ALA A 170 10.38 8.94 9.73
CA ALA A 170 9.65 10.11 10.20
C ALA A 170 8.16 10.12 9.78
N GLN A 171 7.80 9.38 8.73
CA GLN A 171 6.41 9.17 8.28
C GLN A 171 5.78 7.90 8.88
N GLY A 172 6.46 7.24 9.83
CA GLY A 172 6.02 6.00 10.46
C GLY A 172 6.24 4.75 9.61
N GLY A 173 7.11 4.80 8.59
CA GLY A 173 7.40 3.65 7.74
C GLY A 173 8.00 2.44 8.47
N SER A 174 8.57 2.62 9.66
CA SER A 174 9.07 1.51 10.50
C SER A 174 7.97 0.52 10.86
N HIS A 175 6.70 0.94 10.95
CA HIS A 175 5.58 0.04 11.27
C HIS A 175 5.29 -0.99 10.17
N LEU A 176 5.72 -0.74 8.93
CA LEU A 176 5.60 -1.69 7.82
C LEU A 176 6.56 -2.88 7.98
N PHE A 177 7.62 -2.75 8.79
CA PHE A 177 8.68 -3.74 8.88
C PHE A 177 8.60 -4.53 10.20
N GLY A 178 8.48 -5.85 10.11
CA GLY A 178 8.43 -6.73 11.28
C GLY A 178 7.64 -8.02 11.05
N GLU A 179 7.34 -8.70 12.16
CA GLU A 179 6.62 -9.98 12.19
C GLU A 179 5.18 -9.82 12.72
N PRO A 180 4.25 -10.70 12.29
CA PRO A 180 4.41 -11.67 11.20
C PRO A 180 4.24 -11.01 9.82
N PRO A 181 4.87 -11.55 8.75
CA PRO A 181 4.75 -11.00 7.41
C PRO A 181 3.31 -11.18 6.92
N PHE A 182 2.82 -10.16 6.24
CA PHE A 182 1.56 -10.17 5.54
C PHE A 182 1.62 -11.10 4.33
N ASP A 183 0.68 -12.02 4.27
CA ASP A 183 0.47 -12.88 3.12
C ASP A 183 -0.60 -12.29 2.21
N ILE A 184 -0.19 -11.86 1.02
CA ILE A 184 -1.08 -11.27 0.03
C ILE A 184 -2.24 -12.20 -0.38
N LEU A 185 -2.06 -13.52 -0.25
CA LEU A 185 -3.09 -14.49 -0.58
C LEU A 185 -4.23 -14.51 0.43
N ASP A 186 -4.04 -14.00 1.65
CA ASP A 186 -5.13 -13.90 2.63
C ASP A 186 -6.20 -12.89 2.19
N LEU A 187 -5.87 -11.96 1.28
CA LEU A 187 -6.88 -11.09 0.65
C LEU A 187 -7.89 -11.87 -0.19
N MET A 188 -7.57 -13.10 -0.61
CA MET A 188 -8.39 -13.93 -1.49
C MET A 188 -9.44 -14.75 -0.72
N ALA A 189 -9.54 -14.58 0.60
CA ALA A 189 -10.41 -15.38 1.44
C ALA A 189 -11.90 -15.27 1.04
N VAL A 190 -12.58 -16.40 1.09
CA VAL A 190 -14.04 -16.52 0.97
C VAL A 190 -14.61 -17.11 2.27
N ASP A 191 -15.81 -16.71 2.64
CA ASP A 191 -16.49 -17.26 3.82
C ASP A 191 -17.16 -18.61 3.53
N GLY A 192 -17.82 -19.19 4.55
CA GLY A 192 -18.53 -20.47 4.44
C GLY A 192 -19.73 -20.45 3.49
N GLU A 193 -20.23 -19.27 3.12
CA GLU A 193 -21.30 -19.08 2.13
C GLU A 193 -20.74 -18.85 0.71
N GLY A 194 -19.42 -18.87 0.53
CA GLY A 194 -18.74 -18.63 -0.73
C GLY A 194 -18.65 -17.14 -1.11
N ARG A 195 -18.92 -16.23 -0.17
CA ARG A 195 -18.83 -14.77 -0.39
C ARG A 195 -17.40 -14.31 -0.19
N GLY A 196 -16.93 -13.42 -1.07
CA GLY A 196 -15.57 -12.89 -1.04
C GLY A 196 -15.38 -11.88 0.09
N THR A 197 -14.26 -11.96 0.80
CA THR A 197 -13.94 -11.05 1.91
C THR A 197 -13.72 -9.63 1.39
N ILE A 198 -14.31 -8.64 2.06
CA ILE A 198 -14.08 -7.22 1.82
C ILE A 198 -12.95 -6.76 2.75
N ASN A 199 -11.76 -6.58 2.18
CA ASN A 199 -10.58 -6.13 2.88
C ASN A 199 -10.52 -4.59 2.86
N LEU A 200 -10.66 -3.96 4.02
CA LEU A 200 -10.65 -2.51 4.17
C LEU A 200 -9.37 -2.07 4.87
N LEU A 201 -8.45 -1.47 4.13
CA LEU A 201 -7.28 -0.81 4.70
C LEU A 201 -7.67 0.58 5.18
N ARG A 202 -7.50 0.82 6.47
CA ARG A 202 -7.61 2.17 7.03
C ARG A 202 -6.44 3.02 6.54
N ALA A 203 -6.74 4.14 5.90
CA ALA A 203 -5.74 5.03 5.32
C ALA A 203 -5.81 6.49 5.79
N ASP A 204 -6.55 6.77 6.87
CA ASP A 204 -6.70 8.13 7.42
C ASP A 204 -5.34 8.74 7.82
N LYS A 205 -4.52 8.04 8.60
CA LYS A 205 -3.15 8.49 8.93
C LYS A 205 -2.20 8.45 7.73
N LEU A 206 -2.48 7.59 6.74
CA LEU A 206 -1.65 7.49 5.53
C LEU A 206 -1.80 8.72 4.63
N LEU A 207 -2.89 9.48 4.76
CA LEU A 207 -3.04 10.78 4.09
C LEU A 207 -1.96 11.79 4.49
N GLU A 208 -1.52 11.74 5.75
CA GLU A 208 -0.46 12.60 6.27
C GLU A 208 0.93 12.15 5.77
N ALA A 209 1.02 10.93 5.21
CA ALA A 209 2.23 10.33 4.66
C ALA A 209 2.04 9.85 3.19
N PRO A 210 1.83 10.76 2.21
CA PRO A 210 1.52 10.37 0.82
C PRO A 210 2.57 9.47 0.16
N LYS A 211 3.86 9.64 0.50
CA LYS A 211 4.94 8.81 -0.04
C LYS A 211 4.87 7.37 0.49
N LEU A 212 4.57 7.19 1.78
CA LEU A 212 4.33 5.88 2.38
C LEU A 212 3.10 5.21 1.76
N TYR A 213 2.00 5.95 1.60
CA TYR A 213 0.77 5.44 0.97
C TYR A 213 1.00 4.95 -0.46
N ALA A 214 1.56 5.80 -1.33
CA ALA A 214 1.81 5.45 -2.72
C ALA A 214 2.75 4.25 -2.84
N THR A 215 3.78 4.19 -2.01
CA THR A 215 4.69 3.04 -2.01
C THR A 215 3.99 1.77 -1.56
N PHE A 216 3.26 1.82 -0.44
CA PHE A 216 2.59 0.65 0.10
C PHE A 216 1.66 0.02 -0.94
N LEU A 217 0.87 0.85 -1.62
CA LEU A 217 -0.04 0.37 -2.66
C LEU A 217 0.69 -0.20 -3.89
N GLN A 218 1.83 0.39 -4.28
CA GLN A 218 2.70 -0.17 -5.32
C GLN A 218 3.31 -1.52 -4.90
N TRP A 219 3.75 -1.63 -3.65
CA TRP A 219 4.25 -2.89 -3.08
C TRP A 219 3.16 -3.96 -3.15
N LEU A 220 1.93 -3.63 -2.74
CA LEU A 220 0.83 -4.58 -2.74
C LEU A 220 0.48 -5.08 -4.16
N LEU A 221 0.41 -4.18 -5.15
CA LEU A 221 0.23 -4.58 -6.56
C LEU A 221 1.39 -5.45 -7.09
N THR A 222 2.62 -5.13 -6.69
CA THR A 222 3.82 -5.89 -7.06
C THR A 222 3.76 -7.31 -6.46
N GLU A 223 3.35 -7.43 -5.20
CA GLU A 223 3.20 -8.71 -4.51
C GLU A 223 2.11 -9.58 -5.14
N LEU A 224 0.97 -8.98 -5.51
CA LEU A 224 -0.07 -9.67 -6.28
C LEU A 224 0.48 -10.22 -7.61
N PHE A 225 1.21 -9.40 -8.36
CA PHE A 225 1.80 -9.82 -9.63
C PHE A 225 2.82 -10.97 -9.44
N ARG A 226 3.63 -10.92 -8.39
CA ARG A 226 4.65 -11.91 -8.06
C ARG A 226 4.05 -13.26 -7.64
N LYS A 227 3.00 -13.24 -6.82
CA LYS A 227 2.43 -14.45 -6.20
C LYS A 227 1.33 -15.08 -7.03
N LEU A 228 0.58 -14.32 -7.81
CA LEU A 228 -0.51 -14.88 -8.61
C LEU A 228 -0.01 -15.51 -9.92
N PRO A 229 -0.49 -16.71 -10.26
CA PRO A 229 -0.24 -17.28 -11.58
C PRO A 229 -1.01 -16.50 -12.64
N GLU A 230 -0.50 -16.54 -13.88
CA GLU A 230 -1.25 -16.02 -15.02
C GLU A 230 -2.63 -16.67 -15.10
N ALA A 231 -3.62 -15.84 -15.41
CA ALA A 231 -5.01 -16.23 -15.55
C ALA A 231 -5.47 -15.81 -16.94
N GLY A 232 -5.95 -16.77 -17.73
CA GLY A 232 -6.62 -16.48 -18.99
C GLY A 232 -8.00 -15.85 -18.74
N ASP A 233 -8.96 -16.20 -19.58
CA ASP A 233 -10.34 -15.73 -19.41
C ASP A 233 -11.02 -16.48 -18.25
N LEU A 234 -11.20 -15.77 -17.15
CA LEU A 234 -11.92 -16.26 -15.97
C LEU A 234 -13.39 -15.85 -16.01
N PRO A 235 -14.31 -16.67 -15.46
CA PRO A 235 -15.72 -16.29 -15.32
C PRO A 235 -15.94 -15.11 -14.35
N LYS A 236 -14.97 -14.86 -13.47
CA LYS A 236 -14.94 -13.73 -12.53
C LYS A 236 -13.49 -13.39 -12.17
N PRO A 237 -13.18 -12.14 -11.77
CA PRO A 237 -11.86 -11.80 -11.25
C PRO A 237 -11.54 -12.57 -9.97
N LYS A 238 -10.24 -12.77 -9.70
CA LYS A 238 -9.74 -13.33 -8.44
C LYS A 238 -9.82 -12.32 -7.29
N LEU A 239 -9.65 -11.03 -7.59
CA LEU A 239 -9.68 -9.92 -6.65
C LEU A 239 -10.09 -8.64 -7.40
N VAL A 240 -10.80 -7.76 -6.72
CA VAL A 240 -11.03 -6.38 -7.19
C VAL A 240 -10.41 -5.40 -6.21
N TYR A 241 -9.65 -4.45 -6.74
CA TYR A 241 -8.95 -3.42 -5.98
C TYR A 241 -9.63 -2.07 -6.15
N PHE A 242 -9.92 -1.38 -5.06
CA PHE A 242 -10.46 -0.02 -5.04
C PHE A 242 -9.42 0.93 -4.45
N PHE A 243 -8.91 1.83 -5.29
CA PHE A 243 -8.07 2.93 -4.86
C PHE A 243 -8.96 4.14 -4.60
N ASP A 244 -9.42 4.30 -3.35
CA ASP A 244 -10.04 5.56 -2.95
C ASP A 244 -8.98 6.66 -2.87
N GLU A 245 -9.39 7.87 -3.25
CA GLU A 245 -8.51 9.01 -3.42
C GLU A 245 -7.25 8.69 -4.27
N ALA A 246 -7.49 8.04 -5.42
CA ALA A 246 -6.47 7.61 -6.37
C ALA A 246 -5.49 8.72 -6.79
N HIS A 247 -5.87 9.99 -6.69
CA HIS A 247 -4.99 11.12 -6.95
C HIS A 247 -3.70 11.08 -6.08
N LEU A 248 -3.76 10.50 -4.89
CA LEU A 248 -2.60 10.35 -3.99
C LEU A 248 -1.53 9.42 -4.54
N LEU A 249 -1.89 8.49 -5.43
CA LEU A 249 -0.93 7.62 -6.12
C LEU A 249 -0.09 8.35 -7.16
N PHE A 250 -0.58 9.49 -7.66
CA PHE A 250 -0.02 10.18 -8.82
C PHE A 250 0.45 11.60 -8.50
N ALA A 251 -0.05 12.22 -7.43
CA ALA A 251 0.36 13.55 -6.99
C ALA A 251 1.87 13.60 -6.77
N ASN A 252 2.55 14.55 -7.42
CA ASN A 252 4.01 14.74 -7.34
C ASN A 252 4.84 13.50 -7.67
N THR A 253 4.26 12.53 -8.39
CA THR A 253 4.93 11.29 -8.75
C THR A 253 5.77 11.49 -10.01
N PRO A 254 7.08 11.18 -10.00
CA PRO A 254 7.92 11.28 -11.18
C PRO A 254 7.39 10.45 -12.34
N LYS A 255 7.57 10.93 -13.59
CA LYS A 255 7.05 10.29 -14.81
C LYS A 255 7.39 8.80 -14.91
N HIS A 256 8.64 8.43 -14.61
CA HIS A 256 9.09 7.04 -14.67
C HIS A 256 8.34 6.12 -13.67
N LEU A 257 7.81 6.67 -12.57
CA LEU A 257 7.04 5.90 -11.60
C LEU A 257 5.58 5.74 -12.06
N VAL A 258 5.03 6.77 -12.71
CA VAL A 258 3.71 6.69 -13.37
C VAL A 258 3.68 5.58 -14.43
N GLU A 259 4.68 5.55 -15.32
CA GLU A 259 4.82 4.51 -16.36
C GLU A 259 4.91 3.09 -15.76
N LYS A 260 5.51 2.97 -14.58
CA LYS A 260 5.58 1.69 -13.86
C LYS A 260 4.22 1.30 -13.26
N ILE A 261 3.47 2.24 -12.68
CA ILE A 261 2.11 1.97 -12.18
C ILE A 261 1.21 1.52 -13.33
N GLU A 262 1.25 2.23 -14.46
CA GLU A 262 0.52 1.85 -15.67
C GLU A 262 0.85 0.41 -16.11
N ARG A 263 2.14 0.08 -16.18
CA ARG A 263 2.59 -1.29 -16.50
C ARG A 263 2.06 -2.31 -15.49
N LEU A 264 2.09 -2.00 -14.19
CA LEU A 264 1.58 -2.90 -13.15
C LEU A 264 0.08 -3.13 -13.28
N VAL A 265 -0.72 -2.08 -13.50
CA VAL A 265 -2.18 -2.19 -13.72
C VAL A 265 -2.46 -3.14 -14.88
N ARG A 266 -1.75 -2.98 -16.00
CA ARG A 266 -1.86 -3.88 -17.15
C ARG A 266 -1.45 -5.32 -16.83
N LEU A 267 -0.40 -5.52 -16.03
CA LEU A 267 0.09 -6.85 -15.67
C LEU A 267 -0.84 -7.57 -14.68
N VAL A 268 -1.41 -6.90 -13.69
CA VAL A 268 -2.31 -7.54 -12.73
C VAL A 268 -3.64 -7.96 -13.39
N ARG A 269 -4.04 -7.31 -14.50
CA ARG A 269 -5.17 -7.78 -15.32
C ARG A 269 -4.98 -9.21 -15.82
N SER A 270 -3.78 -9.55 -16.34
CA SER A 270 -3.48 -10.92 -16.79
C SER A 270 -3.35 -11.92 -15.64
N LYS A 271 -3.36 -11.46 -14.39
CA LYS A 271 -3.46 -12.31 -13.20
C LYS A 271 -4.91 -12.47 -12.72
N GLY A 272 -5.88 -11.84 -13.40
CA GLY A 272 -7.29 -11.87 -13.05
C GLY A 272 -7.69 -10.83 -11.99
N VAL A 273 -6.91 -9.77 -11.80
CA VAL A 273 -7.19 -8.70 -10.82
C VAL A 273 -7.83 -7.50 -11.52
N GLY A 274 -8.96 -7.03 -10.99
CA GLY A 274 -9.59 -5.76 -11.37
C GLY A 274 -9.09 -4.61 -10.52
N VAL A 275 -9.01 -3.41 -11.11
CA VAL A 275 -8.56 -2.20 -10.41
C VAL A 275 -9.53 -1.08 -10.74
N PHE A 276 -10.12 -0.44 -9.74
CA PHE A 276 -10.95 0.72 -9.92
C PHE A 276 -10.30 1.91 -9.21
N PHE A 277 -10.03 2.95 -9.97
CA PHE A 277 -9.54 4.22 -9.43
C PHE A 277 -10.73 5.09 -9.07
N VAL A 278 -10.75 5.58 -7.85
CA VAL A 278 -11.76 6.52 -7.38
C VAL A 278 -11.11 7.85 -7.07
N SER A 279 -11.57 8.91 -7.73
CA SER A 279 -11.05 10.26 -7.52
C SER A 279 -12.15 11.32 -7.63
N GLN A 280 -11.79 12.58 -7.43
CA GLN A 280 -12.71 13.69 -7.65
C GLN A 280 -12.91 13.98 -9.15
N SER A 281 -11.84 13.86 -9.93
CA SER A 281 -11.84 14.13 -11.36
C SER A 281 -11.00 13.09 -12.13
N PRO A 282 -11.35 12.76 -13.38
CA PRO A 282 -10.50 11.96 -14.25
C PRO A 282 -9.12 12.59 -14.49
N THR A 283 -9.01 13.92 -14.43
CA THR A 283 -7.74 14.65 -14.60
C THR A 283 -6.71 14.35 -13.53
N ASP A 284 -7.13 13.78 -12.40
CA ASP A 284 -6.24 13.41 -11.30
C ASP A 284 -5.47 12.11 -11.61
N ILE A 285 -5.87 11.42 -12.67
CA ILE A 285 -5.29 10.16 -13.13
C ILE A 285 -4.57 10.41 -14.47
N PRO A 286 -3.31 9.95 -14.62
CA PRO A 286 -2.57 10.08 -15.86
C PRO A 286 -3.30 9.44 -17.06
N SER A 287 -3.23 10.07 -18.23
CA SER A 287 -3.94 9.63 -19.45
C SER A 287 -3.62 8.19 -19.83
N VAL A 288 -2.34 7.79 -19.71
CA VAL A 288 -1.87 6.44 -20.00
C VAL A 288 -2.54 5.37 -19.12
N VAL A 289 -2.88 5.73 -17.88
CA VAL A 289 -3.63 4.84 -16.97
C VAL A 289 -5.11 4.86 -17.32
N LEU A 290 -5.69 6.04 -17.62
CA LEU A 290 -7.09 6.18 -18.03
C LEU A 290 -7.41 5.30 -19.26
N GLU A 291 -6.50 5.19 -20.21
CA GLU A 291 -6.65 4.33 -21.39
C GLU A 291 -6.81 2.84 -21.06
N GLN A 292 -6.36 2.40 -19.89
CA GLN A 292 -6.53 1.02 -19.42
C GLN A 292 -7.90 0.76 -18.76
N LEU A 293 -8.70 1.80 -18.50
CA LEU A 293 -9.93 1.71 -17.72
C LEU A 293 -11.15 1.54 -18.63
N GLY A 294 -11.67 0.31 -18.70
CA GLY A 294 -12.80 -0.05 -19.56
C GLY A 294 -14.16 0.42 -19.07
N THR A 295 -14.36 0.53 -17.75
CA THR A 295 -15.63 0.98 -17.15
C THR A 295 -15.51 2.40 -16.59
N ARG A 296 -16.49 3.27 -16.87
CA ARG A 296 -16.56 4.65 -16.38
C ARG A 296 -17.87 4.89 -15.63
N ILE A 297 -17.77 5.41 -14.42
CA ILE A 297 -18.89 5.85 -13.59
C ILE A 297 -18.61 7.28 -13.14
N LEU A 298 -19.27 8.24 -13.78
CA LEU A 298 -19.06 9.67 -13.55
C LEU A 298 -20.25 10.26 -12.77
N HIS A 299 -20.09 10.44 -11.47
CA HIS A 299 -21.01 11.21 -10.65
C HIS A 299 -20.92 12.70 -10.94
N ALA A 300 -21.84 13.47 -10.36
CA ALA A 300 -21.91 14.91 -10.52
C ALA A 300 -20.57 15.62 -10.29
N MET A 301 -20.26 16.59 -11.16
CA MET A 301 -19.10 17.47 -11.07
C MET A 301 -19.56 18.92 -11.07
N ARG A 302 -19.30 19.66 -9.99
CA ARG A 302 -19.83 21.02 -9.84
C ARG A 302 -19.01 22.05 -10.62
N ALA A 303 -19.70 22.90 -11.39
CA ALA A 303 -19.11 23.91 -12.26
C ALA A 303 -19.13 25.30 -11.59
N HIS A 304 -18.11 25.62 -10.78
CA HIS A 304 -18.02 26.90 -10.07
C HIS A 304 -16.82 27.77 -10.50
N THR A 305 -15.86 27.18 -11.21
CA THR A 305 -14.61 27.83 -11.62
C THR A 305 -14.20 27.43 -13.04
N ALA A 306 -13.33 28.22 -13.67
CA ALA A 306 -12.73 27.85 -14.96
C ALA A 306 -12.02 26.49 -14.90
N ASP A 307 -11.37 26.16 -13.78
CA ASP A 307 -10.77 24.85 -13.55
C ASP A 307 -11.80 23.72 -13.57
N SER A 308 -12.91 23.89 -12.84
CA SER A 308 -13.99 22.89 -12.81
C SER A 308 -14.61 22.66 -14.19
N LEU A 309 -14.74 23.71 -15.02
CA LEU A 309 -15.20 23.57 -16.41
C LEU A 309 -14.23 22.77 -17.27
N ARG A 310 -12.91 22.94 -17.08
CA ARG A 310 -11.90 22.11 -17.75
C ARG A 310 -12.01 20.65 -17.32
N LYS A 311 -12.19 20.39 -16.02
CA LYS A 311 -12.37 19.03 -15.47
C LYS A 311 -13.62 18.35 -16.01
N ILE A 312 -14.74 19.07 -16.11
CA ILE A 312 -15.99 18.56 -16.72
C ILE A 312 -15.79 18.19 -18.20
N ARG A 313 -15.12 19.06 -18.97
CA ARG A 313 -14.81 18.77 -20.38
C ARG A 313 -13.96 17.52 -20.50
N ALA A 314 -12.88 17.45 -19.73
CA ALA A 314 -11.99 16.28 -19.71
C ALA A 314 -12.77 15.02 -19.34
N ALA A 315 -13.59 15.05 -18.29
CA ALA A 315 -14.39 13.90 -17.86
C ALA A 315 -15.33 13.39 -18.94
N ALA A 316 -16.04 14.31 -19.61
CA ALA A 316 -16.96 13.98 -20.69
C ALA A 316 -16.25 13.40 -21.92
N ASP A 317 -15.01 13.79 -22.19
CA ASP A 317 -14.22 13.24 -23.30
C ASP A 317 -13.73 11.82 -23.00
N THR A 318 -13.81 11.39 -21.74
CA THR A 318 -13.32 10.09 -21.32
C THR A 318 -14.37 8.97 -21.42
N ILE A 319 -15.62 9.29 -21.76
CA ILE A 319 -16.73 8.34 -21.85
C ILE A 319 -17.24 8.21 -23.29
N ARG A 320 -17.69 7.03 -23.68
CA ARG A 320 -18.19 6.81 -25.05
C ARG A 320 -19.48 7.61 -25.27
N PRO A 321 -19.56 8.47 -26.31
CA PRO A 321 -20.72 9.32 -26.53
C PRO A 321 -21.94 8.54 -27.04
N ARG A 322 -23.13 9.05 -26.71
CA ARG A 322 -24.43 8.61 -27.25
C ARG A 322 -25.01 9.72 -28.12
N LYS A 323 -25.53 9.37 -29.30
CA LYS A 323 -26.15 10.35 -30.20
C LYS A 323 -27.33 11.03 -29.50
N GLY A 324 -27.37 12.36 -29.52
CA GLY A 324 -28.43 13.14 -28.87
C GLY A 324 -28.24 13.38 -27.37
N PHE A 325 -27.18 12.85 -26.76
CA PHE A 325 -26.87 13.04 -25.33
C PHE A 325 -25.63 13.90 -25.14
N LYS A 326 -25.75 15.00 -24.39
CA LYS A 326 -24.63 15.93 -24.15
C LYS A 326 -24.03 15.72 -22.76
N THR A 327 -23.10 14.77 -22.67
CA THR A 327 -22.40 14.42 -21.41
C THR A 327 -21.87 15.63 -20.64
N ARG A 328 -21.30 16.63 -21.34
CA ARG A 328 -20.75 17.85 -20.73
C ARG A 328 -21.80 18.70 -20.02
N ASP A 329 -23.01 18.76 -20.57
CA ASP A 329 -24.11 19.59 -20.05
C ASP A 329 -24.83 18.86 -18.91
N GLU A 330 -24.81 17.53 -18.91
CA GLU A 330 -25.46 16.67 -17.91
C GLU A 330 -24.64 16.53 -16.62
N LEU A 331 -23.31 16.41 -16.70
CA LEU A 331 -22.43 16.20 -15.53
C LEU A 331 -22.65 17.22 -14.37
N PRO A 332 -22.87 18.53 -14.62
CA PRO A 332 -23.10 19.49 -13.55
C PRO A 332 -24.46 19.37 -12.86
N VAL A 333 -25.48 18.93 -13.60
CA VAL A 333 -26.89 18.92 -13.16
C VAL A 333 -27.33 17.58 -12.58
N LEU A 334 -26.47 16.55 -12.61
CA LEU A 334 -26.73 15.28 -11.93
C LEU A 334 -27.05 15.49 -10.44
N SER A 335 -28.08 14.77 -10.00
CA SER A 335 -28.46 14.67 -8.60
C SER A 335 -27.51 13.74 -7.84
N ILE A 336 -27.55 13.82 -6.51
CA ILE A 336 -26.81 12.88 -5.66
C ILE A 336 -27.33 11.46 -5.92
N GLY A 337 -26.41 10.50 -6.09
CA GLY A 337 -26.76 9.12 -6.42
C GLY A 337 -27.07 8.88 -7.91
N GLU A 338 -27.02 9.92 -8.76
CA GLU A 338 -27.00 9.75 -10.20
C GLU A 338 -25.56 9.74 -10.73
N ALA A 339 -25.33 8.99 -11.81
CA ALA A 339 -24.05 8.94 -12.50
C ALA A 339 -24.26 8.73 -14.01
N LEU A 340 -23.30 9.21 -14.81
CA LEU A 340 -23.15 8.82 -16.20
C LEU A 340 -22.28 7.57 -16.26
N VAL A 341 -22.81 6.51 -16.85
CA VAL A 341 -22.18 5.18 -16.82
C VAL A 341 -21.91 4.69 -18.24
N SER A 342 -20.72 4.13 -18.43
CA SER A 342 -20.31 3.38 -19.61
C SER A 342 -19.57 2.16 -19.13
N VAL A 343 -20.09 0.97 -19.44
CA VAL A 343 -19.53 -0.31 -18.99
C VAL A 343 -18.81 -0.99 -20.14
N ILE A 344 -17.72 -1.69 -19.83
CA ILE A 344 -17.04 -2.50 -20.85
C ILE A 344 -17.97 -3.61 -21.35
N GLY A 345 -18.10 -3.71 -22.68
CA GLY A 345 -18.91 -4.71 -23.35
C GLY A 345 -18.15 -6.00 -23.66
N GLU A 346 -18.92 -7.00 -24.07
CA GLU A 346 -18.50 -8.36 -24.43
C GLU A 346 -17.53 -8.40 -25.63
N ASP A 347 -17.61 -7.39 -26.48
CA ASP A 347 -16.73 -7.10 -27.62
C ASP A 347 -15.47 -6.29 -27.24
N ASN A 348 -15.23 -6.07 -25.93
CA ASN A 348 -14.24 -5.15 -25.38
C ASN A 348 -14.43 -3.69 -25.82
N VAL A 349 -15.64 -3.31 -26.25
CA VAL A 349 -15.99 -1.92 -26.55
C VAL A 349 -16.88 -1.39 -25.43
N PRO A 350 -16.57 -0.24 -24.82
CA PRO A 350 -17.45 0.36 -23.82
C PRO A 350 -18.84 0.65 -24.37
N SER A 351 -19.88 0.48 -23.58
CA SER A 351 -21.24 0.87 -23.94
C SER A 351 -21.33 2.37 -24.17
N GLN A 352 -22.31 2.83 -24.95
CA GLN A 352 -22.60 4.26 -24.99
C GLN A 352 -23.00 4.74 -23.60
N VAL A 353 -22.70 6.01 -23.29
CA VAL A 353 -23.06 6.63 -22.03
C VAL A 353 -24.57 6.55 -21.80
N ASP A 354 -24.94 6.18 -20.57
CA ASP A 354 -26.30 6.25 -20.07
C ASP A 354 -26.35 7.01 -18.73
N LYS A 355 -27.49 7.64 -18.46
CA LYS A 355 -27.75 8.27 -17.16
C LYS A 355 -28.37 7.22 -16.24
N VAL A 356 -27.70 6.96 -15.12
CA VAL A 356 -28.03 5.85 -14.21
C VAL A 356 -28.28 6.38 -12.80
N LYS A 357 -29.37 5.93 -12.20
CA LYS A 357 -29.62 6.06 -10.76
C LYS A 357 -28.96 4.87 -10.05
N VAL A 358 -27.92 5.15 -9.28
CA VAL A 358 -27.13 4.11 -8.61
C VAL A 358 -27.97 3.41 -7.54
N THR A 359 -27.95 2.08 -7.55
CA THR A 359 -28.64 1.26 -6.55
C THR A 359 -27.99 1.45 -5.18
N LEU A 360 -28.80 1.66 -4.14
CA LEU A 360 -28.29 1.82 -2.78
C LEU A 360 -27.65 0.51 -2.27
N PRO A 361 -26.59 0.59 -1.44
CA PRO A 361 -26.05 -0.55 -0.74
C PRO A 361 -27.07 -1.10 0.26
N ALA A 362 -26.96 -2.40 0.55
CA ALA A 362 -27.79 -3.06 1.54
C ALA A 362 -27.28 -2.80 2.98
N GLY A 363 -25.98 -2.54 3.14
CA GLY A 363 -25.39 -2.12 4.41
C GLY A 363 -25.61 -0.63 4.72
N GLN A 364 -25.17 -0.27 5.92
CA GLN A 364 -25.15 1.10 6.42
C GLN A 364 -24.35 2.03 5.51
N ILE A 365 -24.94 3.18 5.19
CA ILE A 365 -24.24 4.29 4.56
C ILE A 365 -23.48 5.06 5.65
N GLY A 366 -22.16 5.20 5.48
CA GLY A 366 -21.27 5.80 6.48
C GLY A 366 -20.53 4.76 7.33
N PRO A 367 -19.70 5.21 8.29
CA PRO A 367 -18.84 4.34 9.07
C PRO A 367 -19.60 3.55 10.14
N ILE A 368 -19.14 2.34 10.46
CA ILE A 368 -19.53 1.63 11.68
C ILE A 368 -18.89 2.27 12.92
N SER A 369 -19.43 1.97 14.11
CA SER A 369 -18.82 2.39 15.37
C SER A 369 -17.46 1.71 15.62
N ASP A 370 -16.62 2.35 16.44
CA ASP A 370 -15.33 1.77 16.85
C ASP A 370 -15.51 0.45 17.63
N GLU A 371 -16.62 0.29 18.35
CA GLU A 371 -16.96 -0.94 19.08
C GLU A 371 -17.27 -2.09 18.12
N GLU A 372 -18.16 -1.88 17.14
CA GLU A 372 -18.47 -2.87 16.11
C GLU A 372 -17.21 -3.29 15.36
N ARG A 373 -16.36 -2.32 15.03
CA ARG A 373 -15.07 -2.58 14.38
C ARG A 373 -14.18 -3.46 15.24
N ARG A 374 -14.05 -3.17 16.55
CA ARG A 374 -13.23 -3.98 17.48
C ARG A 374 -13.72 -5.41 17.52
N VAL A 375 -15.02 -5.63 17.69
CA VAL A 375 -15.64 -6.96 17.72
C VAL A 375 -15.34 -7.75 16.43
N LEU A 376 -15.41 -7.09 15.26
CA LEU A 376 -15.09 -7.72 13.97
C LEU A 376 -13.60 -8.07 13.84
N ILE A 377 -12.69 -7.22 14.34
CA ILE A 377 -11.24 -7.49 14.35
C ILE A 377 -10.89 -8.62 15.32
N GLU A 378 -11.58 -8.75 16.45
CA GLU A 378 -11.31 -9.80 17.43
C GLU A 378 -11.86 -11.16 17.01
N SER A 379 -13.00 -11.18 16.31
CA SER A 379 -13.67 -12.41 15.87
C SER A 379 -13.08 -13.01 14.57
N THR A 380 -12.32 -12.26 13.79
CA THR A 380 -11.76 -12.77 12.53
C THR A 380 -10.69 -13.85 12.76
N PRO A 381 -10.70 -14.96 12.00
CA PRO A 381 -9.65 -15.99 12.06
C PRO A 381 -8.25 -15.44 11.79
N LEU A 382 -8.16 -14.37 10.97
CA LEU A 382 -6.91 -13.70 10.62
C LEU A 382 -6.21 -13.09 11.85
N ARG A 383 -6.94 -12.82 12.95
CA ARG A 383 -6.38 -12.26 14.18
C ARG A 383 -5.34 -13.17 14.82
N LYS A 384 -5.49 -14.49 14.68
CA LYS A 384 -4.51 -15.48 15.17
C LYS A 384 -3.17 -15.37 14.43
N LYS A 385 -3.24 -15.10 13.11
CA LYS A 385 -2.06 -14.91 12.27
C LYS A 385 -1.46 -13.53 12.52
N TYR A 386 -2.25 -12.47 12.41
CA TYR A 386 -1.81 -11.06 12.52
C TYR A 386 -2.04 -10.49 13.92
N HIS A 387 -1.25 -10.98 14.88
CA HIS A 387 -1.30 -10.51 16.26
C HIS A 387 -0.64 -9.13 16.44
N ALA A 388 -0.91 -8.50 17.58
CA ALA A 388 -0.42 -7.16 17.92
C ALA A 388 1.08 -7.18 18.28
N GLY A 389 1.93 -7.48 17.30
CA GLY A 389 3.40 -7.44 17.40
C GLY A 389 4.01 -8.53 18.28
N LEU A 390 5.22 -8.95 17.94
CA LEU A 390 6.09 -9.72 18.83
C LEU A 390 7.10 -8.77 19.47
N PRO A 391 7.62 -9.07 20.67
CA PRO A 391 8.81 -8.39 21.17
C PRO A 391 9.94 -8.49 20.13
N GLU A 392 10.73 -7.43 19.98
CA GLU A 392 11.70 -7.29 18.89
C GLU A 392 12.66 -8.49 18.77
N HIS A 393 13.22 -8.95 19.89
CA HIS A 393 14.10 -10.12 19.91
C HIS A 393 13.38 -11.41 19.45
N VAL A 394 12.10 -11.57 19.77
CA VAL A 394 11.30 -12.72 19.32
C VAL A 394 11.02 -12.60 17.82
N ALA A 395 10.67 -11.40 17.35
CA ALA A 395 10.45 -11.13 15.93
C ALA A 395 11.71 -11.44 15.10
N GLY A 396 12.87 -10.96 15.54
CA GLY A 396 14.16 -11.23 14.90
C GLY A 396 14.49 -12.73 14.84
N ASN A 397 14.26 -13.45 15.94
CA ASN A 397 14.46 -14.90 15.97
C ASN A 397 13.52 -15.65 15.02
N VAL A 398 12.22 -15.33 15.03
CA VAL A 398 11.22 -15.94 14.13
C VAL A 398 11.58 -15.67 12.67
N PHE A 399 11.97 -14.43 12.36
CA PHE A 399 12.41 -14.03 11.03
C PHE A 399 13.64 -14.80 10.57
N ASN A 400 14.71 -14.82 11.38
CA ASN A 400 15.96 -15.50 11.02
C ASN A 400 15.74 -16.99 10.77
N ARG A 401 14.97 -17.65 11.65
CA ARG A 401 14.59 -19.06 11.45
C ARG A 401 13.83 -19.26 10.14
N ARG A 402 12.85 -18.39 9.82
CA ARG A 402 12.13 -18.46 8.53
C ARG A 402 13.08 -18.30 7.34
N MET A 403 14.03 -17.37 7.40
CA MET A 403 14.99 -17.13 6.33
C MET A 403 15.95 -18.32 6.13
N MET A 404 16.38 -18.97 7.21
CA MET A 404 17.19 -20.19 7.16
C MET A 404 16.41 -21.33 6.49
N VAL A 405 15.17 -21.59 6.93
CA VAL A 405 14.31 -22.64 6.37
C VAL A 405 14.04 -22.40 4.88
N ALA A 406 13.73 -21.17 4.47
CA ALA A 406 13.49 -20.83 3.06
C ALA A 406 14.70 -21.11 2.16
N ARG A 407 15.90 -21.24 2.73
CA ARG A 407 17.16 -21.54 2.04
C ARG A 407 17.66 -22.97 2.28
N GLY A 408 16.84 -23.83 2.90
CA GLY A 408 17.19 -25.21 3.20
C GLY A 408 18.25 -25.37 4.28
N ILE A 409 18.43 -24.36 5.14
CA ILE A 409 19.33 -24.38 6.29
C ILE A 409 18.50 -24.75 7.52
N ASP A 410 18.96 -25.76 8.28
CA ASP A 410 18.32 -26.15 9.54
C ASP A 410 18.47 -25.03 10.59
N PRO A 411 17.37 -24.43 11.09
CA PRO A 411 17.42 -23.39 12.11
C PRO A 411 17.77 -23.89 13.51
N GLY A 412 17.90 -25.21 13.72
CA GLY A 412 18.07 -25.82 15.04
C GLY A 412 16.78 -25.82 15.88
N PRO A 413 16.80 -26.39 17.11
CA PRO A 413 15.61 -26.61 17.93
C PRO A 413 14.94 -25.29 18.36
N GLU A 414 13.61 -25.24 18.39
CA GLU A 414 12.83 -24.10 18.91
C GLU A 414 13.15 -23.89 20.40
N GLY A 415 13.79 -22.76 20.75
CA GLY A 415 14.09 -22.41 22.15
C GLY A 415 15.56 -22.13 22.47
N GLU A 416 16.51 -22.59 21.65
CA GLU A 416 17.88 -22.07 21.71
C GLU A 416 17.93 -20.71 21.01
N VAL A 417 17.55 -19.69 21.76
CA VAL A 417 17.98 -18.33 21.47
C VAL A 417 19.41 -18.28 21.98
N ALA A 418 20.41 -18.23 21.08
CA ALA A 418 21.66 -17.62 21.48
C ALA A 418 21.28 -16.21 21.94
N ALA A 419 21.34 -15.95 23.25
CA ALA A 419 21.02 -14.65 23.79
C ALA A 419 21.77 -13.62 22.92
N PRO A 420 21.09 -12.58 22.38
CA PRO A 420 21.83 -11.52 21.73
C PRO A 420 22.86 -11.06 22.77
N GLU A 421 24.16 -11.13 22.45
CA GLU A 421 25.17 -10.69 23.40
C GLU A 421 24.77 -9.27 23.81
N PRO A 422 24.40 -9.03 25.09
CA PRO A 422 24.10 -7.68 25.53
C PRO A 422 25.36 -6.88 25.25
N ASN A 423 25.22 -5.83 24.44
CA ASN A 423 26.31 -4.98 23.98
C ASN A 423 27.13 -5.45 22.77
N LEU A 424 26.57 -6.27 21.86
CA LEU A 424 27.16 -6.42 20.51
C LEU A 424 27.42 -5.03 19.87
N TYR A 425 26.52 -4.07 20.15
CA TYR A 425 26.62 -2.66 19.77
C TYR A 425 27.78 -1.88 20.43
N LEU A 426 28.28 -2.28 21.61
CA LEU A 426 29.44 -1.64 22.26
C LEU A 426 30.78 -2.28 21.89
N LYS A 427 30.80 -3.46 21.27
CA LYS A 427 32.04 -4.05 20.73
C LYS A 427 32.59 -3.27 19.53
N HIS A 428 31.73 -2.51 18.83
CA HIS A 428 32.09 -1.75 17.63
C HIS A 428 31.89 -0.23 17.76
N VAL A 429 31.44 0.26 18.91
CA VAL A 429 31.74 1.65 19.28
C VAL A 429 33.22 1.67 19.65
N PRO A 430 34.07 2.48 19.00
CA PRO A 430 35.49 2.52 19.34
C PRO A 430 35.64 2.86 20.82
N THR A 431 36.09 1.89 21.62
CA THR A 431 36.72 2.18 22.91
C THR A 431 37.93 3.04 22.58
N ILE A 432 37.81 4.34 22.83
CA ILE A 432 38.94 5.26 22.76
C ILE A 432 39.90 4.80 23.85
N ASP A 433 40.95 4.09 23.45
CA ASP A 433 42.06 3.77 24.32
C ASP A 433 42.84 5.08 24.57
N ILE A 434 42.60 5.69 25.73
CA ILE A 434 43.19 6.98 26.13
C ILE A 434 44.69 6.83 26.45
N SER A 435 45.27 5.65 26.29
CA SER A 435 46.68 5.39 26.61
C SER A 435 47.68 5.84 25.53
N GLN A 436 47.24 6.31 24.35
CA GLN A 436 48.11 6.50 23.18
C GLN A 436 48.10 7.90 22.52
N GLU A 437 47.45 8.93 23.06
CA GLU A 437 47.45 10.28 22.44
C GLU A 437 48.08 11.39 23.32
N SER A 438 48.98 12.16 22.70
CA SER A 438 49.79 13.19 23.36
C SER A 438 48.96 14.31 24.03
N GLY A 439 49.46 14.75 25.18
CA GLY A 439 48.74 15.48 26.24
C GLY A 439 48.21 16.89 25.98
N LYS A 440 48.06 17.35 24.72
CA LYS A 440 47.40 18.64 24.42
C LYS A 440 46.00 18.49 23.79
N THR A 441 45.69 17.37 23.14
CA THR A 441 44.37 17.11 22.52
C THR A 441 43.35 16.58 23.53
N VAL A 442 43.82 15.92 24.59
CA VAL A 442 43.01 15.27 25.63
C VAL A 442 42.19 16.26 26.46
N LYS A 443 42.76 17.43 26.80
CA LYS A 443 42.04 18.46 27.59
C LYS A 443 40.87 19.09 26.84
N ARG A 444 40.94 19.19 25.50
CA ARG A 444 39.87 19.77 24.67
C ARG A 444 38.73 18.77 24.46
N ARG A 445 39.05 17.49 24.27
CA ARG A 445 38.05 16.40 24.15
C ARG A 445 37.38 16.04 25.48
N LEU A 446 38.07 16.12 26.62
CA LEU A 446 37.46 15.88 27.94
C LEU A 446 36.36 16.89 28.29
N VAL A 447 36.51 18.15 27.86
CA VAL A 447 35.48 19.19 28.04
C VAL A 447 34.27 18.94 27.14
N GLU A 448 34.47 18.40 25.93
CA GLU A 448 33.37 18.03 25.02
C GLU A 448 32.63 16.76 25.49
N ILE A 449 33.34 15.73 25.93
CA ILE A 449 32.73 14.48 26.44
C ILE A 449 31.90 14.76 27.71
N ALA A 450 32.41 15.55 28.65
CA ALA A 450 31.66 15.94 29.84
C ALA A 450 30.38 16.74 29.52
N ALA A 451 30.39 17.53 28.44
CA ALA A 451 29.21 18.26 27.98
C ALA A 451 28.16 17.34 27.34
N TRP A 452 28.56 16.30 26.60
CA TRP A 452 27.64 15.33 26.00
C TRP A 452 27.06 14.34 27.00
N SER A 453 27.85 13.89 27.98
CA SER A 453 27.37 13.02 29.07
C SER A 453 26.32 13.70 29.95
N ALA A 454 26.47 15.01 30.21
CA ALA A 454 25.50 15.77 31.01
C ALA A 454 24.13 15.93 30.28
N VAL A 455 24.13 16.03 28.95
CA VAL A 455 22.90 16.17 28.14
C VAL A 455 22.14 14.85 28.04
N SER A 456 22.84 13.72 27.91
CA SER A 456 22.22 12.38 27.89
C SER A 456 21.70 11.95 29.27
N TYR A 457 22.38 12.32 30.36
CA TYR A 457 21.91 12.00 31.72
C TYR A 457 20.70 12.86 32.14
N ALA A 458 20.64 14.13 31.70
CA ALA A 458 19.48 14.99 31.94
C ALA A 458 18.22 14.52 31.18
N GLY A 459 18.37 13.97 29.96
CA GLY A 459 17.26 13.41 29.18
C GLY A 459 16.66 12.13 29.80
N LEU A 460 17.50 11.29 30.41
CA LEU A 460 17.07 10.06 31.09
C LEU A 460 16.35 10.33 32.42
N LEU A 461 16.74 11.39 33.15
CA LEU A 461 16.09 11.78 34.40
C LEU A 461 14.73 12.48 34.20
N ILE A 462 14.53 13.19 33.09
CA ILE A 462 13.24 13.81 32.75
C ILE A 462 12.22 12.77 32.27
N ALA A 463 12.66 11.70 31.61
CA ALA A 463 11.80 10.59 31.17
C ALA A 463 11.34 9.65 32.30
N HIS A 464 11.84 9.82 33.53
CA HIS A 464 11.39 9.08 34.73
C HIS A 464 10.54 9.93 35.68
N LEU A 465 10.27 11.20 35.36
CA LEU A 465 9.51 12.14 36.20
C LEU A 465 8.33 12.83 35.48
N ILE A 466 7.98 12.37 34.28
CA ILE A 466 6.73 12.69 33.55
C ILE A 466 6.15 11.35 33.09
#